data_AF-A0A174YS70-F1
#
_entry.id   AF-A0A174YS70-F1
#
_cell.length_a   1.000
_cell.length_b   1.000
_cell.length_c   1.000
_cell.angle_alpha   90.00
_cell.angle_beta   90.00
_cell.angle_gamma   90.00
#
_symmetry.space_group_name_H-M   'P 1'
#
loop_
_entity.id
_entity.type
_entity.pdbx_description
1 polymer ?
#
loop_
_entity_poly.entity_id
_entity_poly.type
_entity_poly.pdbx_seq_one_letter_code
_entity_poly.pdbx_strand_id
1 'polypeptide(L)' 'MYKNYVYFNKEKSIEKYEQKMFGNSIFSNMIKVNKGKNEEIYKNNEILICISKRIVSFLIYDEYNIKMIKAVETLNK' A
#
# COMPACT_ATOMS: atom_id res chain seq x y z
N MET A 1 -0.73 -14.30 12.01
CA MET A 1 -1.43 -14.55 10.72
C MET A 1 -1.30 -13.28 9.89
N TYR A 2 -1.34 -13.37 8.56
CA TYR A 2 -1.30 -12.16 7.70
C TYR A 2 -2.72 -11.64 7.44
N LYS A 3 -2.84 -10.34 7.17
CA LYS A 3 -4.11 -9.71 6.78
C LYS A 3 -3.98 -9.05 5.43
N ASN A 4 -4.86 -9.39 4.51
CA ASN A 4 -4.88 -8.85 3.15
C ASN A 4 -6.04 -7.88 2.97
N TYR A 5 -5.76 -6.68 2.46
CA TYR A 5 -6.75 -5.69 2.07
C TYR A 5 -6.58 -5.32 0.60
N VAL A 6 -7.70 -5.27 -0.12
CA VAL A 6 -7.72 -4.91 -1.54
C VAL A 6 -8.71 -3.78 -1.75
N TYR A 7 -8.27 -2.71 -2.40
CA TYR A 7 -9.09 -1.55 -2.72
C TYR A 7 -9.01 -1.23 -4.21
N PHE A 8 -10.05 -0.59 -4.74
CA PHE A 8 -9.96 0.05 -6.03
C PHE A 8 -9.04 1.27 -5.95
N ASN A 9 -8.14 1.41 -6.93
CA ASN A 9 -7.34 2.62 -7.06
C ASN A 9 -8.20 3.76 -7.60
N LYS A 10 -8.74 4.59 -6.70
CA LYS A 10 -9.57 5.76 -7.04
C LYS A 10 -8.81 6.80 -7.89
N GLU A 11 -7.49 6.87 -7.76
CA GLU A 11 -6.65 7.79 -8.53
C GLU A 11 -6.48 7.38 -9.99
N LYS A 12 -6.77 6.10 -10.32
CA LYS A 12 -6.56 5.49 -11.64
C LYS A 12 -5.13 5.66 -12.19
N SER A 13 -4.18 5.94 -11.30
CA SER A 13 -2.78 6.20 -11.61
C SER A 13 -1.92 5.63 -10.48
N ILE A 14 -0.80 5.02 -10.85
CA ILE A 14 0.16 4.47 -9.89
C ILE A 14 0.91 5.61 -9.21
N GLU A 15 1.46 6.55 -9.98
CA GLU A 15 2.23 7.69 -9.47
C GLU A 15 1.42 8.59 -8.52
N LYS A 16 0.15 8.86 -8.84
CA LYS A 16 -0.71 9.66 -7.95
C LYS A 16 -0.99 8.94 -6.63
N TYR A 17 -1.23 7.63 -6.70
CA TYR A 17 -1.45 6.83 -5.50
C TYR A 17 -0.18 6.73 -4.65
N GLU A 18 0.97 6.55 -5.29
CA GLU A 18 2.29 6.57 -4.65
C GLU A 18 2.52 7.88 -3.87
N GLN A 19 2.28 9.03 -4.51
CA GLN A 19 2.37 10.35 -3.85
C GLN A 19 1.42 10.46 -2.66
N LYS A 20 0.17 10.01 -2.81
CA LYS A 20 -0.82 9.98 -1.71
C LYS A 20 -0.35 9.11 -0.55
N MET A 21 0.19 7.92 -0.86
CA MET A 21 0.68 6.96 0.12
C MET A 21 1.87 7.53 0.91
N PHE A 22 2.88 8.08 0.23
CA PHE A 22 4.06 8.65 0.88
C PHE A 22 3.79 9.98 1.62
N GLY A 23 2.66 10.64 1.36
CA GLY A 23 2.17 11.73 2.20
C GLY A 23 1.81 11.29 3.63
N ASN A 24 1.64 9.98 3.87
CA ASN A 24 1.42 9.43 5.20
C ASN A 24 2.73 8.88 5.78
N SER A 25 3.12 9.39 6.95
CA SER A 25 4.38 9.06 7.63
C SER A 25 4.54 7.58 7.99
N ILE A 26 3.45 6.80 8.04
CA ILE A 26 3.51 5.36 8.29
C ILE A 26 4.14 4.61 7.11
N PHE A 27 4.01 5.13 5.89
CA PHE A 27 4.54 4.50 4.68
C PHE A 27 5.86 5.13 4.20
N SER A 28 6.49 6.00 4.99
CA SER A 28 7.71 6.72 4.59
C SER A 28 8.92 5.80 4.37
N ASN A 29 9.03 4.73 5.16
CA ASN A 29 10.17 3.81 5.14
C ASN A 29 9.92 2.58 4.24
N MET A 30 9.30 2.78 3.08
CA MET A 30 9.05 1.71 2.12
C MET A 30 10.21 1.52 1.15
N ILE A 31 10.56 0.27 0.89
CA ILE A 31 11.54 -0.12 -0.13
C ILE A 31 10.77 -0.52 -1.39
N LYS A 32 11.07 0.12 -2.51
CA LYS A 32 10.55 -0.28 -3.83
C LYS A 32 11.26 -1.55 -4.28
N VAL A 33 10.49 -2.61 -4.51
CA VAL A 33 11.01 -3.96 -4.84
C VAL A 33 10.85 -4.29 -6.31
N ASN A 34 9.87 -3.69 -6.98
CA ASN A 34 9.64 -3.87 -8.41
C ASN A 34 9.05 -2.60 -9.03
N LYS A 35 9.45 -2.32 -10.27
CA LYS A 35 8.86 -1.30 -11.14
C LYS A 35 8.45 -1.95 -12.46
N GLY A 36 7.24 -2.49 -12.51
CA GLY A 36 6.64 -3.00 -13.73
C GLY A 36 5.96 -1.88 -14.54
N LYS A 37 5.59 -2.18 -15.79
CA LYS A 37 4.79 -1.23 -16.60
C LYS A 37 3.38 -0.99 -16.03
N ASN A 38 2.84 -1.97 -15.31
CA ASN A 38 1.44 -2.00 -14.88
C ASN A 38 1.25 -2.01 -13.35
N GLU A 39 2.33 -2.22 -12.61
CA GLU A 39 2.30 -2.31 -11.16
C GLU A 39 3.63 -1.87 -10.55
N GLU A 40 3.53 -1.33 -9.34
CA GLU A 40 4.68 -1.02 -8.49
C GLU A 40 4.51 -1.67 -7.14
N ILE A 41 5.61 -2.26 -6.65
CA ILE A 41 5.60 -3.04 -5.42
C ILE A 41 6.53 -2.39 -4.41
N TYR A 42 6.01 -2.18 -3.21
CA TYR A 42 6.70 -1.59 -2.07
C TYR A 42 6.62 -2.56 -0.89
N LYS A 43 7.68 -2.65 -0.09
CA LYS A 43 7.65 -3.44 1.15
C LYS A 43 8.46 -2.79 2.27
N ASN A 44 8.11 -3.13 3.48
CA ASN A 44 8.98 -3.00 4.65
C ASN A 44 8.85 -4.27 5.51
N ASN A 45 9.25 -4.21 6.78
CA ASN A 45 9.18 -5.34 7.71
C ASN A 45 7.75 -5.67 8.20
N GLU A 46 6.77 -4.81 7.93
CA GLU A 46 5.40 -4.92 8.44
C GLU A 46 4.37 -5.20 7.33
N ILE A 47 4.63 -4.75 6.10
CA ILE A 47 3.66 -4.77 5.00
C ILE A 47 4.31 -4.90 3.62
N LEU A 48 3.58 -5.53 2.69
CA LEU A 48 3.80 -5.52 1.25
C LEU A 48 2.64 -4.80 0.57
N ILE A 49 2.95 -3.84 -0.30
CA ILE A 49 1.97 -3.03 -1.02
C ILE A 49 2.18 -3.25 -2.52
N CYS A 50 1.12 -3.57 -3.24
CA CYS A 50 1.12 -3.62 -4.69
C CYS A 50 0.14 -2.56 -5.22
N ILE A 51 0.65 -1.61 -5.99
CA ILE A 51 -0.12 -0.51 -6.57
C ILE A 51 -0.23 -0.76 -8.07
N SER A 52 -1.45 -0.89 -8.58
CA SER A 52 -1.74 -0.91 -10.02
C SER A 52 -2.69 0.24 -10.38
N LYS A 53 -2.93 0.46 -11.68
CA LYS A 53 -3.92 1.46 -12.13
C LYS A 53 -5.35 1.18 -11.65
N ARG A 54 -5.71 -0.09 -11.38
CA ARG A 54 -7.10 -0.48 -11.05
C ARG A 54 -7.29 -0.81 -9.58
N ILE A 55 -6.32 -1.48 -8.99
CA ILE A 55 -6.39 -1.98 -7.62
C ILE A 55 -5.12 -1.65 -6.86
N VAL A 56 -5.25 -1.51 -5.55
CA VAL A 56 -4.14 -1.47 -4.61
C VAL A 56 -4.36 -2.57 -3.57
N SER A 57 -3.32 -3.38 -3.36
CA SER A 57 -3.35 -4.49 -2.41
C SER A 57 -2.35 -4.26 -1.30
N PHE A 58 -2.73 -4.61 -0.08
CA PHE A 58 -1.96 -4.43 1.15
C PHE A 58 -1.94 -5.75 1.90
N LEU A 59 -0.77 -6.37 1.99
CA LEU A 59 -0.54 -7.58 2.77
C LEU A 59 0.24 -7.20 4.03
N ILE A 60 -0.47 -7.09 5.15
CA ILE A 60 0.11 -6.79 6.46
C ILE A 60 0.52 -8.12 7.10
N TYR A 61 1.79 -8.24 7.49
CA TYR A 61 2.34 -9.51 8.00
C TYR A 61 1.85 -9.84 9.42
N ASP A 62 1.51 -8.81 10.20
CA ASP A 62 0.90 -8.93 11.53
C ASP A 62 -0.54 -8.41 11.52
N GLU A 63 -1.51 -9.32 11.61
CA GLU A 63 -2.95 -9.00 11.67
C GLU A 63 -3.37 -8.14 12.87
N TYR A 64 -2.56 -8.08 13.94
CA TYR A 64 -2.82 -7.26 15.13
C TYR A 64 -2.15 -5.88 15.06
N ASN A 65 -1.49 -5.54 13.95
CA ASN A 65 -0.91 -4.22 13.75
C ASN A 65 -2.01 -3.17 13.46
N ILE A 66 -2.73 -2.77 14.53
CA ILE A 66 -3.85 -1.83 14.48
C ILE A 66 -3.43 -0.50 13.85
N LYS A 67 -2.19 -0.05 14.08
CA LYS A 67 -1.67 1.19 13.53
C LYS A 67 -1.60 1.12 12.00
N MET A 68 -1.03 0.05 11.46
CA MET A 68 -0.94 -0.17 10.01
C MET A 68 -2.32 -0.36 9.39
N ILE A 69 -3.19 -1.14 10.03
CA ILE A 69 -4.57 -1.36 9.58
C ILE A 69 -5.34 -0.03 9.45
N LYS A 70 -5.31 0.81 10.49
CA LYS A 70 -5.97 2.11 10.46
C LYS A 70 -5.38 3.03 9.39
N ALA A 71 -4.07 2.98 9.17
CA ALA A 71 -3.42 3.74 8.11
C ALA A 71 -3.92 3.34 6.71
N VAL A 72 -4.00 2.03 6.45
CA VAL A 72 -4.52 1.47 5.19
C VAL A 72 -5.98 1.85 4.98
N GLU A 73 -6.82 1.72 6.01
CA GLU A 73 -8.24 2.10 5.93
C GLU A 73 -8.41 3.60 5.69
N THR A 74 -7.63 4.45 6.37
CA THR A 74 -7.70 5.92 6.23
C THR A 74 -7.23 6.38 4.86
N LEU A 75 -6.18 5.73 4.31
CA LEU A 75 -5.66 6.03 2.98
C LEU A 75 -6.69 5.74 1.87
N ASN A 76 -7.56 4.75 2.08
CA ASN A 76 -8.49 4.25 1.06
C ASN A 76 -9.96 4.65 1.26
N LYS A 77 -10.31 5.27 2.38
CA LYS A 77 -11.55 6.06 2.50
C LYS A 77 -11.53 7.18 1.46
#